data_AF-A0A2P5LPA6-F1
#
_entry.id   AF-A0A2P5LPA6-F1
#
_cell.length_a   1.000
_cell.length_b   1.000
_cell.length_c   1.000
_cell.angle_alpha   90.00
_cell.angle_beta   90.00
_cell.angle_gamma   90.00
#
_symmetry.space_group_name_H-M   'P 1'
#
loop_
_entity.id
_entity.type
_entity.pdbx_description
1 polymer ?
#
loop_
_entity_poly.entity_id
_entity_poly.type
_entity_poly.pdbx_seq_one_letter_code
_entity_poly.pdbx_strand_id
1 'polypeptide(L)'
;MSDVSLMIHGGAGAIRDPHRYEASLRTIVESGASLLAKGWQALEAVLHCVALLEDDPLFNAGRGSVLNAEGDALCDASIMDGRTLKAGAVAAVRGVRNPVRLAYEVMGKSGPVLLVGAGAERFAREQHLAIESDDYFRTEERVAQLAKAKRKHEIALDHSDATDAKLGTVGAVARDRNGDLAAATSTG
;
A
#
# COMPACT_ATOMS: atom_id res chain seq x y z
N MET A 1 17.31 -2.83 -27.05
CA MET A 1 16.16 -2.60 -26.14
C MET A 1 16.73 -2.51 -24.74
N SER A 2 16.52 -1.41 -24.03
CA SER A 2 16.92 -1.32 -22.62
C SER A 2 16.03 -2.24 -21.81
N ASP A 3 16.61 -3.22 -21.13
CA ASP A 3 15.96 -4.36 -20.49
C ASP A 3 15.33 -3.95 -19.13
N VAL A 4 14.32 -3.08 -19.18
CA VAL A 4 13.55 -2.65 -18.01
C VAL A 4 12.44 -3.66 -17.71
N SER A 5 12.10 -3.82 -16.43
CA SER A 5 11.00 -4.70 -16.01
C SER A 5 10.25 -4.08 -14.83
N LEU A 6 8.93 -4.24 -14.81
CA LEU A 6 8.06 -3.77 -13.74
C LEU A 6 6.96 -4.80 -13.52
N MET A 7 6.70 -5.11 -12.25
CA MET A 7 5.57 -5.92 -11.84
C MET A 7 4.88 -5.26 -10.66
N ILE A 8 3.55 -5.31 -10.64
CA ILE A 8 2.73 -4.88 -9.51
C ILE A 8 1.77 -6.00 -9.10
N HIS A 9 1.30 -5.97 -7.86
CA HIS A 9 0.18 -6.79 -7.42
C HIS A 9 -0.82 -5.97 -6.60
N GLY A 10 -2.10 -6.34 -6.72
CA GLY A 10 -3.21 -5.76 -5.94
C GLY A 10 -3.73 -6.67 -4.83
N GLY A 11 -3.02 -7.75 -4.52
CA GLY A 11 -3.39 -8.70 -3.47
C GLY A 11 -3.63 -10.12 -3.96
N ALA A 12 -3.75 -11.05 -3.01
CA ALA A 12 -4.00 -12.46 -3.25
C ALA A 12 -5.06 -12.98 -2.27
N GLY A 13 -5.82 -14.00 -2.67
CA GLY A 13 -6.87 -14.60 -1.84
C GLY A 13 -8.06 -15.08 -2.67
N ALA A 14 -9.19 -15.32 -2.01
CA ALA A 14 -10.45 -15.67 -2.66
C ALA A 14 -11.09 -14.46 -3.34
N ILE A 15 -10.49 -14.01 -4.44
CA ILE A 15 -10.99 -12.90 -5.26
C ILE A 15 -12.17 -13.41 -6.09
N ARG A 16 -13.38 -12.99 -5.74
CA ARG A 16 -14.63 -13.45 -6.39
C ARG A 16 -14.80 -12.88 -7.80
N ASP A 17 -14.31 -11.66 -8.03
CA ASP A 17 -14.37 -10.98 -9.33
C ASP A 17 -13.01 -10.33 -9.64
N PRO A 18 -12.08 -11.07 -10.29
CA PRO A 18 -10.76 -10.54 -10.62
C PRO A 18 -10.82 -9.46 -11.72
N HIS A 19 -11.83 -9.49 -12.60
CA HIS A 19 -11.95 -8.53 -13.71
C HIS A 19 -12.18 -7.10 -13.21
N ARG A 20 -12.80 -6.93 -12.04
CA ARG A 20 -12.97 -5.64 -11.36
C ARG A 20 -11.66 -4.87 -11.17
N TYR A 21 -10.53 -5.57 -11.00
CA TYR A 21 -9.22 -4.96 -10.71
C TYR A 21 -8.38 -4.71 -11.96
N GLU A 22 -8.72 -5.34 -13.09
CA GLU A 22 -7.85 -5.41 -14.26
C GLU A 22 -7.57 -4.03 -14.87
N ALA A 23 -8.59 -3.19 -15.03
CA ALA A 23 -8.45 -1.86 -15.62
C ALA A 23 -7.55 -0.94 -14.79
N SER A 24 -7.68 -1.00 -13.45
CA SER A 24 -6.84 -0.24 -12.53
C SER A 24 -5.39 -0.74 -12.57
N LEU A 25 -5.18 -2.05 -12.38
CA LEU A 25 -3.84 -2.65 -12.44
C LEU A 25 -3.13 -2.34 -13.76
N ARG A 26 -3.84 -2.46 -14.88
CA ARG A 26 -3.33 -2.13 -16.22
C ARG A 26 -2.90 -0.66 -16.30
N THR A 27 -3.77 0.26 -15.87
CA THR A 27 -3.47 1.70 -15.88
C THR A 27 -2.23 2.04 -15.05
N ILE A 28 -2.13 1.44 -13.85
CA ILE A 28 -1.02 1.70 -12.92
C ILE A 28 0.30 1.12 -13.45
N VAL A 29 0.30 -0.11 -13.95
CA VAL A 29 1.53 -0.74 -14.47
C VAL A 29 2.00 -0.06 -15.77
N GLU A 30 1.09 0.35 -16.65
CA GLU A 30 1.43 1.09 -17.87
C GLU A 30 2.01 2.47 -17.54
N SER A 31 1.48 3.14 -16.51
CA SER A 31 2.03 4.41 -16.02
C SER A 31 3.46 4.25 -15.52
N GLY A 32 3.73 3.26 -14.66
CA GLY A 32 5.09 2.97 -14.17
C GLY A 32 6.05 2.53 -15.28
N ALA A 33 5.59 1.70 -16.21
CA ALA A 33 6.39 1.28 -17.37
C ALA A 33 6.76 2.48 -18.26
N SER A 34 5.85 3.45 -18.44
CA SER A 34 6.13 4.69 -19.15
C SER A 34 7.24 5.51 -18.48
N LEU A 35 7.29 5.57 -17.15
CA LEU A 35 8.35 6.26 -16.40
C LEU A 35 9.71 5.59 -16.60
N LEU A 36 9.77 4.25 -16.46
CA LEU A 36 11.00 3.49 -16.73
C LEU A 36 11.48 3.66 -18.19
N ALA A 37 10.54 3.69 -19.15
CA ALA A 37 10.85 3.95 -20.56
C ALA A 37 11.40 5.38 -20.80
N LYS A 38 11.10 6.33 -19.92
CA LYS A 38 11.68 7.68 -19.92
C LYS A 38 13.00 7.80 -19.16
N GLY A 39 13.50 6.70 -18.59
CA GLY A 39 14.78 6.65 -17.88
C GLY A 39 14.70 6.99 -16.38
N TRP A 40 13.51 6.90 -15.78
CA TRP A 40 13.38 6.99 -14.32
C TRP A 40 14.01 5.77 -13.65
N GLN A 41 14.46 5.92 -12.39
CA GLN A 41 15.07 4.81 -11.65
C GLN A 41 13.99 3.87 -11.10
N ALA A 42 14.41 2.65 -10.76
CA ALA A 42 13.51 1.61 -10.27
C ALA A 42 12.76 2.06 -9.00
N LEU A 43 13.45 2.81 -8.14
CA LEU A 43 12.94 3.30 -6.87
C LEU A 43 11.76 4.27 -7.05
N GLU A 44 11.86 5.24 -7.97
CA GLU A 44 10.75 6.16 -8.24
C GLU A 44 9.59 5.44 -8.92
N ALA A 45 9.85 4.42 -9.76
CA ALA A 45 8.80 3.66 -10.42
C ALA A 45 7.96 2.83 -9.42
N VAL A 46 8.59 2.12 -8.48
CA VAL A 46 7.84 1.37 -7.46
C VAL A 46 7.10 2.29 -6.49
N LEU A 47 7.71 3.42 -6.11
CA LEU A 47 7.06 4.44 -5.28
C LEU A 47 5.80 4.99 -5.94
N HIS A 48 5.89 5.31 -7.24
CA HIS A 48 4.77 5.81 -8.03
C HIS A 48 3.64 4.79 -8.13
N CYS A 49 3.94 3.54 -8.50
CA CYS A 49 2.92 2.51 -8.65
C CYS A 49 2.21 2.19 -7.33
N VAL A 50 2.94 2.05 -6.22
CA VAL A 50 2.31 1.77 -4.92
C VAL A 50 1.49 2.95 -4.43
N ALA A 51 1.92 4.21 -4.64
CA ALA A 51 1.11 5.37 -4.28
C ALA A 51 -0.22 5.41 -5.06
N LEU A 52 -0.23 5.03 -6.34
CA LEU A 52 -1.47 4.90 -7.11
C LEU A 52 -2.36 3.75 -6.63
N LEU A 53 -1.78 2.63 -6.20
CA LEU A 53 -2.53 1.53 -5.60
C LEU A 53 -3.15 1.95 -4.25
N GLU A 54 -2.46 2.79 -3.46
CA GLU A 54 -2.98 3.37 -2.22
C GLU A 54 -4.07 4.42 -2.45
N ASP A 55 -4.08 5.13 -3.58
CA ASP A 55 -5.13 6.10 -3.91
C ASP A 55 -6.42 5.42 -4.42
N ASP A 56 -6.34 4.16 -4.85
CA ASP A 56 -7.46 3.43 -5.45
C ASP A 56 -8.25 2.62 -4.38
N PRO A 57 -9.52 2.98 -4.12
CA PRO A 57 -10.36 2.34 -3.09
C PRO A 57 -10.61 0.84 -3.28
N LEU A 58 -10.24 0.27 -4.44
CA LEU A 58 -10.37 -1.16 -4.69
C LEU A 58 -9.39 -1.99 -3.86
N PHE A 59 -8.21 -1.47 -3.51
CA PHE A 59 -7.15 -2.25 -2.88
C PHE A 59 -7.11 -2.08 -1.36
N ASN A 60 -6.54 -3.05 -0.64
CA ASN A 60 -6.34 -2.95 0.81
C ASN A 60 -5.01 -2.25 1.12
N ALA A 61 -4.92 -0.96 0.82
CA ALA A 61 -3.80 -0.09 1.18
C ALA A 61 -4.23 1.38 1.03
N GLY A 62 -3.77 2.27 1.91
CA GLY A 62 -4.19 3.67 1.87
C GLY A 62 -5.71 3.79 1.83
N ARG A 63 -6.26 4.46 0.82
CA ARG A 63 -7.70 4.53 0.57
C ARG A 63 -8.26 3.14 0.26
N GLY A 64 -9.28 2.71 1.02
CA GLY A 64 -9.81 1.35 0.87
C GLY A 64 -9.09 0.31 1.73
N SER A 65 -8.22 0.74 2.64
CA SER A 65 -7.72 -0.09 3.73
C SER A 65 -8.84 -0.70 4.54
N VAL A 66 -8.63 -1.93 5.00
CA VAL A 66 -9.52 -2.60 5.93
C VAL A 66 -9.52 -1.87 7.26
N LEU A 67 -10.63 -2.01 7.98
CA LEU A 67 -10.82 -1.31 9.24
C LEU A 67 -10.51 -2.25 10.40
N ASN A 68 -9.84 -1.73 11.42
CA ASN A 68 -9.63 -2.42 12.68
C ASN A 68 -10.96 -2.55 13.48
N ALA A 69 -10.90 -3.13 14.68
CA ALA A 69 -12.08 -3.35 15.51
C ALA A 69 -12.79 -2.05 15.89
N GLU A 70 -12.03 -0.95 16.00
CA GLU A 70 -12.49 0.40 16.32
C GLU A 70 -13.06 1.15 15.10
N GLY A 71 -12.87 0.62 13.88
CA GLY A 71 -13.34 1.24 12.65
C GLY A 71 -12.33 2.18 12.00
N ASP A 72 -11.07 2.14 12.41
CA ASP A 72 -9.99 2.96 11.89
C ASP A 72 -9.19 2.22 10.81
N ALA A 73 -8.75 2.96 9.79
CA ALA A 73 -7.79 2.49 8.80
C ALA A 73 -6.37 2.78 9.31
N LEU A 74 -5.64 1.73 9.68
CA LEU A 74 -4.24 1.80 10.09
C LEU A 74 -3.40 1.14 9.01
N CYS A 75 -2.40 1.84 8.49
CA CYS A 75 -1.63 1.34 7.36
C CYS A 75 -0.19 1.02 7.76
N ASP A 76 0.38 0.04 7.05
CA ASP A 76 1.80 -0.31 7.07
C ASP A 76 2.35 -0.18 5.64
N ALA A 77 3.59 0.30 5.51
CA ALA A 77 4.26 0.33 4.21
C ALA A 77 5.77 0.27 4.35
N SER A 78 6.44 -0.23 3.31
CA SER A 78 7.90 -0.27 3.22
C SER A 78 8.37 -0.07 1.79
N ILE A 79 9.60 0.45 1.66
CA ILE A 79 10.29 0.62 0.38
C ILE A 79 11.79 0.37 0.57
N MET A 80 12.42 -0.22 -0.45
CA MET A 80 13.84 -0.53 -0.44
C MET A 80 14.49 -0.25 -1.80
N ASP A 81 15.66 0.41 -1.76
CA ASP A 81 16.55 0.62 -2.90
C ASP A 81 17.61 -0.49 -2.93
N GLY A 82 17.59 -1.33 -3.97
CA GLY A 82 18.53 -2.42 -4.17
C GLY A 82 19.94 -1.98 -4.52
N ARG A 83 20.12 -0.76 -5.03
CA ARG A 83 21.46 -0.20 -5.33
C ARG A 83 22.21 0.18 -4.06
N THR A 84 21.52 0.82 -3.13
CA THR A 84 22.13 1.38 -1.90
C THR A 84 21.86 0.55 -0.65
N LEU A 85 20.97 -0.44 -0.74
CA LEU A 85 20.43 -1.22 0.38
C LEU A 85 19.71 -0.39 1.44
N LYS A 86 19.42 0.89 1.15
CA LYS A 86 18.62 1.73 2.02
C LYS A 86 17.18 1.24 2.00
N ALA A 87 16.56 1.25 3.15
CA ALA A 87 15.16 0.90 3.33
C ALA A 87 14.50 1.91 4.27
N GLY A 88 13.18 2.04 4.12
CA GLY A 88 12.34 2.80 5.04
C GLY A 88 10.99 2.13 5.16
N ALA A 89 10.40 2.23 6.33
CA ALA A 89 9.14 1.60 6.65
C ALA A 89 8.34 2.41 7.66
N VAL A 90 7.03 2.23 7.61
CA VAL A 90 6.09 2.70 8.63
C VAL A 90 5.09 1.62 8.99
N ALA A 91 4.60 1.67 10.23
CA ALA A 91 3.56 0.76 10.70
C ALA A 91 2.52 1.46 11.57
N ALA A 92 1.30 0.94 11.55
CA ALA A 92 0.14 1.41 12.29
C ALA A 92 -0.09 2.93 12.15
N VAL A 93 0.14 3.49 10.96
CA VAL A 93 -0.04 4.92 10.72
C VAL A 93 -1.48 5.24 10.33
N ARG A 94 -2.02 6.33 10.90
CA ARG A 94 -3.35 6.82 10.58
C ARG A 94 -3.28 8.17 9.87
N GLY A 95 -4.21 8.40 8.95
CA GLY A 95 -4.42 9.71 8.32
C GLY A 95 -3.40 10.08 7.23
N VAL A 96 -2.31 9.35 7.07
CA VAL A 96 -1.33 9.60 6.01
C VAL A 96 -1.87 9.06 4.68
N ARG A 97 -2.09 9.93 3.70
CA ARG A 97 -2.71 9.53 2.40
C ARG A 97 -1.98 8.38 1.73
N ASN A 98 -0.65 8.49 1.66
CA ASN A 98 0.21 7.51 1.01
C ASN A 98 1.31 7.01 1.98
N PRO A 99 1.05 5.95 2.75
CA PRO A 99 2.03 5.32 3.64
C PRO A 99 3.37 5.00 2.96
N VAL A 100 3.39 4.58 1.69
CA VAL A 100 4.64 4.31 0.95
C VAL A 100 5.50 5.55 0.75
N ARG A 101 4.90 6.74 0.59
CA ARG A 101 5.64 8.01 0.51
C ARG A 101 6.27 8.36 1.84
N LEU A 102 5.59 8.08 2.93
CA LEU A 102 6.17 8.24 4.27
C LEU A 102 7.33 7.27 4.49
N ALA A 103 7.19 6.00 4.08
CA ALA A 103 8.29 5.03 4.11
C ALA A 103 9.51 5.51 3.29
N TYR A 104 9.28 6.12 2.12
CA TYR A 104 10.34 6.73 1.32
C TYR A 104 11.04 7.89 2.03
N GLU A 105 10.30 8.77 2.70
CA GLU A 105 10.90 9.84 3.51
C GLU A 105 11.73 9.30 4.68
N VAL A 106 11.28 8.22 5.33
CA VAL A 106 12.03 7.54 6.39
C VAL A 106 13.37 7.02 5.85
N MET A 107 13.37 6.41 4.67
CA MET A 107 14.58 5.91 4.00
C MET A 107 15.59 7.03 3.66
N GLY A 108 15.09 8.21 3.30
CA GLY A 108 15.90 9.34 2.84
C GLY A 108 16.65 10.06 3.96
N LYS A 109 16.18 9.98 5.21
CA LYS A 109 16.78 10.66 6.37
C LYS A 109 17.76 9.76 7.10
N SER A 110 18.82 10.36 7.64
CA SER A 110 19.74 9.67 8.55
C SER A 110 19.02 9.40 9.87
N GLY A 111 18.53 8.18 10.07
CA GLY A 111 17.67 7.83 11.20
C GLY A 111 17.27 6.35 11.24
N PRO A 112 16.23 6.00 12.01
CA PRO A 112 15.72 4.63 12.07
C PRO A 112 15.10 4.21 10.73
N VAL A 113 15.19 2.91 10.41
CA VAL A 113 14.58 2.31 9.21
C VAL A 113 13.06 2.21 9.32
N LEU A 114 12.51 2.17 10.54
CA LEU A 114 11.08 1.99 10.81
C LEU A 114 10.59 3.04 11.81
N LEU A 115 9.49 3.71 11.48
CA LEU A 115 8.71 4.53 12.42
C LEU A 115 7.31 3.94 12.60
N VAL A 116 6.72 4.10 13.77
CA VAL A 116 5.42 3.48 14.09
C VAL A 116 4.45 4.50 14.70
N GLY A 117 3.17 4.38 14.34
CA GLY A 117 2.05 5.11 14.93
C GLY A 117 2.24 6.62 14.95
N ALA A 118 1.84 7.25 16.06
CA ALA A 118 1.87 8.70 16.23
C ALA A 118 3.25 9.34 16.00
N GLY A 119 4.36 8.61 16.21
CA GLY A 119 5.70 9.09 15.90
C GLY A 119 5.91 9.26 14.39
N ALA A 120 5.52 8.25 13.61
CA ALA A 120 5.55 8.31 12.15
C ALA A 120 4.59 9.37 11.59
N GLU A 121 3.40 9.52 12.18
CA GLU A 121 2.43 10.53 11.75
C GLU A 121 2.92 11.96 12.00
N ARG A 122 3.63 12.22 13.11
CA ARG A 122 4.27 13.52 13.33
C ARG A 122 5.34 13.78 12.28
N PHE A 123 6.18 12.78 12.02
CA PHE A 123 7.20 12.86 10.98
C PHE A 123 6.59 13.14 9.59
N ALA A 124 5.44 12.52 9.27
CA ALA A 124 4.71 12.80 8.01
C ALA A 124 4.33 14.29 7.87
N ARG A 125 3.88 14.92 8.96
CA ARG A 125 3.54 16.36 8.97
C ARG A 125 4.78 17.23 8.82
N GLU A 126 5.89 16.85 9.45
CA GLU A 126 7.18 17.54 9.29
C GLU A 126 7.73 17.44 7.87
N GLN A 127 7.45 16.34 7.16
CA GLN A 127 7.79 16.18 5.74
C GLN A 127 6.72 16.76 4.79
N HIS A 128 5.70 17.45 5.32
CA HIS A 128 4.62 18.07 4.55
C HIS A 128 3.84 17.10 3.64
N LEU A 129 3.72 15.84 4.05
CA LEU A 129 2.88 14.86 3.35
C LEU A 129 1.39 15.16 3.55
N ALA A 130 0.58 14.76 2.58
CA ALA A 130 -0.87 14.90 2.65
C ALA A 130 -1.45 14.06 3.80
N ILE A 131 -2.18 14.72 4.68
CA ILE A 131 -2.93 14.10 5.77
C ILE A 131 -4.42 14.25 5.44
N GLU A 132 -5.13 13.13 5.40
CA GLU A 132 -6.55 13.05 5.05
C GLU A 132 -7.38 12.70 6.30
N SER A 133 -8.68 12.97 6.26
CA SER A 133 -9.62 12.55 7.30
C SER A 133 -9.94 11.05 7.19
N ASP A 134 -10.48 10.46 8.24
CA ASP A 134 -10.88 9.04 8.24
C ASP A 134 -11.86 8.69 7.09
N ASP A 135 -12.72 9.64 6.70
CA ASP A 135 -13.71 9.47 5.64
C ASP A 135 -13.08 9.24 4.26
N TYR A 136 -11.86 9.75 4.04
CA TYR A 136 -11.12 9.47 2.80
C TYR A 136 -10.78 7.97 2.70
N PHE A 137 -10.35 7.37 3.81
CA PHE A 137 -9.89 5.98 3.85
C PHE A 137 -11.05 4.96 3.93
N ARG A 138 -12.15 5.34 4.58
CA ARG A 138 -13.33 4.49 4.79
C ARG A 138 -14.19 4.42 3.52
N THR A 139 -14.24 3.24 2.90
CA THR A 139 -15.20 2.96 1.82
C THR A 139 -16.42 2.24 2.35
N GLU A 140 -17.57 2.39 1.68
CA GLU A 140 -18.81 1.68 2.03
C GLU A 140 -18.60 0.18 2.10
N GLU A 141 -17.80 -0.37 1.17
CA GLU A 141 -17.46 -1.79 1.14
C GLU A 141 -16.69 -2.23 2.41
N ARG A 142 -15.68 -1.47 2.85
CA ARG A 142 -14.90 -1.79 4.06
C ARG A 142 -15.70 -1.63 5.34
N VAL A 143 -16.57 -0.61 5.41
CA VAL A 143 -17.50 -0.42 6.53
C VAL A 143 -18.48 -1.60 6.62
N ALA A 144 -19.05 -2.03 5.49
CA ALA A 144 -19.94 -3.19 5.44
C ALA A 144 -19.23 -4.49 5.81
N GLN A 145 -17.96 -4.66 5.39
CA GLN A 145 -17.12 -5.80 5.78
C GLN A 145 -16.89 -5.85 7.29
N LEU A 146 -16.53 -4.73 7.92
CA LEU A 146 -16.36 -4.65 9.39
C LEU A 146 -17.68 -4.98 10.11
N ALA A 147 -18.80 -4.40 9.68
CA ALA A 147 -20.11 -4.67 10.28
C ALA A 147 -20.49 -6.16 10.18
N LYS A 148 -20.19 -6.79 9.04
CA LYS A 148 -20.39 -8.24 8.86
C LYS A 148 -19.45 -9.06 9.75
N ALA A 149 -18.20 -8.65 9.91
CA ALA A 149 -17.23 -9.31 10.79
C ALA A 149 -17.66 -9.23 12.25
N LYS A 150 -18.13 -8.06 12.74
CA LYS A 150 -18.67 -7.87 14.09
C LYS A 150 -19.86 -8.80 14.36
N ARG A 151 -20.84 -8.84 13.46
CA ARG A 151 -21.98 -9.78 13.57
C ARG A 151 -21.56 -11.25 13.54
N LYS A 152 -20.61 -11.61 12.68
CA LYS A 152 -20.09 -12.99 12.62
C LYS A 152 -19.38 -13.36 13.91
N HIS A 153 -18.65 -12.45 14.55
CA HIS A 153 -18.00 -12.75 15.82
C HIS A 153 -19.02 -12.90 16.97
N GLU A 154 -20.08 -12.10 16.95
CA GLU A 154 -21.24 -12.28 17.85
C GLU A 154 -21.93 -13.64 17.66
N ILE A 155 -22.07 -14.10 16.41
CA ILE A 155 -22.76 -15.36 16.07
C ILE A 155 -21.83 -16.59 16.18
N ALA A 156 -20.53 -16.46 15.91
CA ALA A 156 -19.55 -17.55 15.90
C ALA A 156 -19.10 -17.99 17.31
N LEU A 157 -19.59 -17.33 18.37
CA LEU A 157 -19.64 -17.93 19.70
C LEU A 157 -20.44 -19.26 19.68
N ASP A 158 -21.26 -19.52 18.64
CA ASP A 158 -22.05 -20.74 18.42
C ASP A 158 -21.73 -21.52 17.10
N HIS A 159 -20.44 -21.74 16.78
CA HIS A 159 -19.90 -22.60 15.68
C HIS A 159 -19.69 -21.94 14.30
N SER A 160 -18.43 -21.99 13.79
CA SER A 160 -17.99 -22.39 12.40
C SER A 160 -16.75 -21.66 11.85
N ASP A 161 -16.08 -22.37 10.93
CA ASP A 161 -14.73 -22.20 10.39
C ASP A 161 -14.45 -20.95 9.52
N ALA A 162 -13.25 -20.38 9.70
CA ALA A 162 -12.77 -19.17 9.04
C ALA A 162 -12.14 -19.44 7.66
N THR A 163 -12.84 -19.11 6.57
CA THR A 163 -12.33 -19.31 5.19
C THR A 163 -12.34 -18.07 4.28
N ASP A 164 -12.65 -16.87 4.77
CA ASP A 164 -12.95 -15.71 3.88
C ASP A 164 -12.02 -14.48 4.06
N ALA A 165 -10.87 -14.59 4.75
CA ALA A 165 -10.24 -13.42 5.39
C ALA A 165 -8.80 -13.04 4.96
N LYS A 166 -8.36 -13.31 3.73
CA LYS A 166 -7.11 -12.69 3.22
C LYS A 166 -7.47 -11.46 2.40
N LEU A 167 -7.40 -10.30 3.04
CA LEU A 167 -7.63 -8.99 2.42
C LEU A 167 -6.29 -8.52 1.84
N GLY A 168 -6.27 -8.25 0.53
CA GLY A 168 -5.05 -8.31 -0.28
C GLY A 168 -4.13 -7.09 -0.20
N THR A 169 -2.88 -7.30 0.22
CA THR A 169 -1.77 -6.32 0.20
C THR A 169 -1.37 -5.90 -1.21
N VAL A 170 -0.88 -4.67 -1.38
CA VAL A 170 -0.37 -4.17 -2.68
C VAL A 170 1.15 -4.07 -2.69
N GLY A 171 1.74 -4.13 -3.88
CA GLY A 171 3.18 -3.99 -4.01
C GLY A 171 3.66 -3.83 -5.44
N ALA A 172 4.91 -3.43 -5.58
CA ALA A 172 5.60 -3.27 -6.85
C ALA A 172 7.07 -3.66 -6.73
N VAL A 173 7.62 -4.23 -7.80
CA VAL A 173 9.05 -4.48 -8.00
C VAL A 173 9.47 -4.01 -9.38
N ALA A 174 10.64 -3.39 -9.48
CA ALA A 174 11.14 -2.86 -10.74
C ALA A 174 12.64 -3.12 -10.93
N ARG A 175 13.04 -3.23 -12.20
CA ARG A 175 14.41 -3.15 -12.68
C ARG A 175 14.51 -2.02 -13.71
N ASP A 176 15.40 -1.07 -13.49
CA ASP A 176 15.61 0.05 -14.41
C ASP A 176 16.72 -0.20 -15.45
N ARG A 177 17.02 0.83 -16.25
CA ARG A 177 18.00 0.76 -17.35
C ARG A 177 19.44 0.57 -16.89
N ASN A 178 19.74 0.92 -15.64
CA ASN A 178 21.05 0.72 -15.04
C ASN A 178 21.17 -0.70 -14.46
N GLY A 179 20.06 -1.44 -14.41
CA GLY A 179 19.97 -2.73 -13.75
C GLY A 179 19.72 -2.62 -12.25
N ASP A 180 19.44 -1.42 -11.73
CA ASP A 180 19.11 -1.21 -10.32
C ASP A 180 17.72 -1.81 -10.04
N LEU A 181 17.58 -2.44 -8.86
CA LEU A 181 16.34 -3.05 -8.40
C LEU A 181 15.72 -2.20 -7.29
N ALA A 182 14.39 -2.20 -7.21
CA ALA A 182 13.66 -1.63 -6.08
C ALA A 182 12.38 -2.41 -5.81
N ALA A 183 11.90 -2.33 -4.58
CA ALA A 183 10.64 -2.93 -4.14
C ALA A 183 9.90 -2.01 -3.19
N ALA A 184 8.56 -1.99 -3.28
CA ALA A 184 7.68 -1.31 -2.35
C ALA A 184 6.44 -2.15 -2.05
N THR A 185 5.91 -2.04 -0.83
CA THR A 185 4.73 -2.77 -0.36
C THR A 185 3.92 -1.88 0.57
N SER A 186 2.60 -1.97 0.51
CA SER A 186 1.68 -1.23 1.38
C SER A 186 0.45 -2.07 1.70
N THR A 187 -0.07 -1.95 2.92
CA THR A 187 -1.28 -2.64 3.38
C THR A 187 -2.03 -1.81 4.40
N GLY A 188 -3.35 -2.00 4.41
CA GLY A 188 -4.23 -1.65 5.55
C GLY A 188 -4.49 -2.82 6.46
#